data_AF-A0AAX3FLZ5-F1
#
_entry.id   AF-A0AAX3FLZ5-F1
#
_cell.length_a   1.000
_cell.length_b   1.000
_cell.length_c   1.000
_cell.angle_alpha   90.00
_cell.angle_beta   90.00
_cell.angle_gamma   90.00
#
_symmetry.space_group_name_H-M   'P 1'
#
loop_
_entity.id
_entity.type
_entity.pdbx_description
1 polymer ?
#
loop_
_entity_poly.entity_id
_entity_poly.type
_entity_poly.pdbx_seq_one_letter_code
_entity_poly.pdbx_strand_id
1 'polypeptide(L)'
;MRLKYLLVMLFALTSLGVSAHSLHLFALYDGHEISGKSFYSDQSPAAETYLEVFRLGRDGSETVPIATAKTDVYGSFSIPISGDGPFKVVVEGAEGHRAEGIADNVVKRTLGRAEFEVLREDIQKLKHKIYLHDLIGGIGYIFGLFGIVTLLKARKDKS
;
A
#
# COMPACT_ATOMS: atom_id res chain seq x y z
N MET A 1 -2.73 11.71 -45.19
CA MET A 1 -2.90 11.96 -43.74
C MET A 1 -3.44 10.78 -42.93
N ARG A 2 -4.06 9.73 -43.51
CA ARG A 2 -4.74 8.67 -42.72
C ARG A 2 -3.84 7.60 -42.07
N LEU A 3 -2.63 7.37 -42.60
CA LEU A 3 -1.72 6.30 -42.13
C LEU A 3 -0.98 6.65 -40.82
N LYS A 4 -0.68 7.93 -40.57
CA LYS A 4 -0.01 8.37 -39.33
C LYS A 4 -0.91 8.19 -38.09
N TYR A 5 -2.22 8.41 -38.23
CA TYR A 5 -3.17 8.20 -37.13
C TYR A 5 -3.39 6.71 -36.83
N LEU A 6 -3.30 5.84 -37.85
CA LEU A 6 -3.37 4.38 -37.66
C LEU A 6 -2.21 3.86 -36.82
N LEU A 7 -1.00 4.40 -37.02
CA LEU A 7 0.20 3.99 -36.29
C LEU A 7 0.18 4.48 -34.83
N VAL A 8 -0.35 5.69 -34.58
CA VAL A 8 -0.59 6.22 -33.22
C VAL A 8 -1.67 5.42 -32.50
N MET A 9 -2.73 5.03 -33.21
CA MET A 9 -3.78 4.18 -32.66
C MET A 9 -3.26 2.77 -32.34
N LEU A 10 -2.44 2.16 -33.21
CA LEU A 10 -1.84 0.85 -32.97
C LEU A 10 -0.88 0.85 -31.77
N PHE A 11 -0.11 1.93 -31.57
CA PHE A 11 0.77 2.08 -30.41
C PHE A 11 -0.05 2.23 -29.11
N ALA A 12 -1.19 2.93 -29.15
CA ALA A 12 -2.10 3.07 -28.02
C ALA A 12 -2.82 1.77 -27.61
N LEU A 13 -2.92 0.77 -28.51
CA LEU A 13 -3.48 -0.54 -28.19
C LEU A 13 -2.48 -1.53 -27.57
N THR A 14 -1.17 -1.23 -27.59
CA THR A 14 -0.14 -2.11 -27.02
C THR A 14 0.13 -1.89 -25.53
N SER A 15 -0.55 -0.95 -24.89
CA SER A 15 -0.45 -0.70 -23.44
C SER A 15 -1.34 -1.62 -22.59
N LEU A 16 -1.77 -2.77 -23.13
CA LEU A 16 -2.47 -3.80 -22.36
C LEU A 16 -1.57 -4.23 -21.21
N GLY A 17 -1.97 -3.82 -20.01
CA GLY A 17 -1.13 -3.84 -18.81
C GLY A 17 -0.53 -5.21 -18.53
N VAL A 18 0.77 -5.21 -18.23
CA VAL A 18 1.41 -6.31 -17.53
C VAL A 18 0.69 -6.48 -16.19
N SER A 19 0.14 -7.66 -15.96
CA SER A 19 -0.47 -8.03 -14.68
C SER A 19 0.64 -8.21 -13.65
N ALA A 20 1.03 -7.10 -13.00
CA ALA A 20 1.88 -7.16 -11.83
C ALA A 20 1.05 -7.77 -10.68
N HIS A 21 1.39 -8.98 -10.26
CA HIS A 21 0.80 -9.58 -9.06
C HIS A 21 1.41 -8.85 -7.86
N SER A 22 0.65 -7.94 -7.24
CA SER A 22 1.20 -7.23 -6.09
C SER A 22 1.41 -8.19 -4.92
N LEU A 23 2.57 -8.03 -4.29
CA LEU A 23 3.00 -8.74 -3.09
C LEU A 23 2.55 -7.96 -1.85
N HIS A 24 2.05 -8.67 -0.85
CA HIS A 24 1.62 -8.12 0.43
C HIS A 24 2.41 -8.73 1.57
N LEU A 25 2.51 -7.99 2.68
CA LEU A 25 3.27 -8.39 3.86
C LEU A 25 2.56 -7.88 5.13
N PHE A 26 2.39 -8.78 6.09
CA PHE A 26 2.09 -8.43 7.48
C PHE A 26 3.23 -8.90 8.37
N ALA A 27 3.66 -8.03 9.30
CA ALA A 27 4.70 -8.33 10.26
C ALA A 27 4.34 -7.72 11.63
N LEU A 28 4.54 -8.48 12.69
CA LEU A 28 4.26 -8.11 14.07
C LEU A 28 5.51 -8.38 14.91
N TYR A 29 5.84 -7.47 15.83
CA TYR A 29 6.92 -7.63 16.78
C TYR A 29 6.36 -7.62 18.20
N ASP A 30 6.68 -8.63 19.00
CA ASP A 30 6.20 -8.75 20.38
C ASP A 30 7.25 -8.36 21.45
N GLY A 31 8.49 -8.08 21.03
CA GLY A 31 9.61 -7.84 21.94
C GLY A 31 10.70 -8.92 21.89
N HIS A 32 10.41 -10.08 21.29
CA HIS A 32 11.30 -11.23 21.24
C HIS A 32 11.42 -11.83 19.83
N GLU A 33 10.36 -11.75 19.03
CA GLU A 33 10.38 -12.20 17.65
C GLU A 33 9.55 -11.30 16.74
N ILE A 34 9.94 -11.25 15.47
CA ILE A 34 9.10 -10.74 14.40
C ILE A 34 8.44 -11.93 13.72
N SER A 35 7.12 -12.00 13.77
CA SER A 35 6.32 -13.00 13.06
C SER A 35 5.42 -12.35 12.02
N GLY A 36 5.10 -13.09 10.96
CA GLY A 36 4.34 -12.51 9.87
C GLY A 36 4.01 -13.47 8.74
N LYS A 37 3.40 -12.90 7.70
CA LYS A 37 2.99 -13.61 6.49
C LYS A 37 3.09 -12.72 5.25
N SER A 38 3.53 -13.31 4.14
CA SER A 38 3.54 -12.69 2.83
C SER A 38 2.75 -13.53 1.81
N PHE A 39 2.01 -12.85 0.95
CA PHE A 39 1.07 -13.45 0.00
C PHE A 39 0.84 -12.50 -1.18
N TYR A 40 0.44 -13.06 -2.32
CA TYR A 40 0.10 -12.30 -3.51
C TYR A 40 -1.37 -11.85 -3.49
N SER A 41 -1.75 -10.93 -4.38
CA SER A 41 -3.13 -10.42 -4.48
C SER A 41 -4.21 -11.48 -4.74
N ASP A 42 -3.84 -12.65 -5.28
CA ASP A 42 -4.73 -13.80 -5.44
C ASP A 42 -4.85 -14.67 -4.17
N GLN A 43 -4.24 -14.22 -3.07
CA GLN A 43 -4.11 -14.91 -1.77
C GLN A 43 -3.20 -16.14 -1.78
N SER A 44 -2.51 -16.42 -2.89
CA SER A 44 -1.48 -17.47 -2.90
C SER A 44 -0.31 -17.08 -1.98
N PRO A 45 0.30 -18.05 -1.29
CA PRO A 45 1.43 -17.76 -0.40
C PRO A 45 2.64 -17.32 -1.21
N ALA A 46 3.33 -16.29 -0.74
CA ALA A 46 4.67 -15.97 -1.22
C ALA A 46 5.67 -16.93 -0.55
N ALA A 47 5.65 -18.19 -0.99
CA ALA A 47 6.43 -19.28 -0.39
C ALA A 47 7.91 -19.20 -0.75
N GLU A 48 8.79 -19.66 0.16
CA GLU A 48 10.24 -19.76 -0.07
C GLU A 48 10.90 -18.46 -0.56
N THR A 49 10.29 -17.32 -0.19
CA THR A 49 10.60 -15.98 -0.68
C THR A 49 11.52 -15.27 0.30
N TYR A 50 12.58 -14.64 -0.21
CA TYR A 50 13.57 -13.95 0.62
C TYR A 50 12.99 -12.72 1.30
N LEU A 51 13.42 -12.51 2.54
CA LEU A 51 13.08 -11.33 3.31
C LEU A 51 14.29 -10.81 4.09
N GLU A 52 14.29 -9.50 4.30
CA GLU A 52 15.30 -8.77 5.05
C GLU A 52 14.63 -7.94 6.14
N VAL A 53 15.30 -7.83 7.29
CA VAL A 53 14.84 -7.03 8.42
C VAL A 53 15.85 -5.93 8.68
N PHE A 54 15.36 -4.70 8.81
CA PHE A 54 16.13 -3.49 9.06
C PHE A 54 15.70 -2.89 10.39
N ARG A 55 16.66 -2.36 11.17
CA ARG A 55 16.33 -1.46 12.28
C ARG A 55 16.11 -0.06 11.71
N LEU A 56 15.00 0.57 12.09
CA LEU A 56 14.76 1.98 11.78
C LEU A 56 15.36 2.87 12.87
N GLY A 57 16.09 3.90 12.46
CA GLY A 57 16.53 5.00 13.31
C GLY A 57 15.38 5.91 13.72
N ARG A 58 15.61 6.79 14.70
CA ARG A 58 14.62 7.79 15.16
C ARG A 58 14.22 8.80 14.08
N ASP A 59 15.05 8.95 13.06
CA ASP A 59 14.86 9.80 11.89
C ASP A 59 14.25 9.05 10.70
N GLY A 60 13.93 7.76 10.85
CA GLY A 60 13.43 6.90 9.78
C GLY A 60 14.53 6.34 8.87
N SER A 61 15.82 6.57 9.17
CA SER A 61 16.92 5.97 8.43
C SER A 61 16.98 4.45 8.62
N GLU A 62 17.30 3.73 7.55
CA GLU A 62 17.51 2.29 7.58
C GLU A 62 18.98 1.98 7.87
N THR A 63 19.18 0.98 8.73
CA THR A 63 20.51 0.40 8.97
C THR A 63 20.85 -0.66 7.92
N VAL A 64 22.04 -1.26 7.98
CA VAL A 64 22.32 -2.51 7.24
C VAL A 64 21.33 -3.59 7.71
N PRO A 65 20.86 -4.51 6.83
CA PRO A 65 19.99 -5.61 7.25
C PRO A 65 20.54 -6.31 8.49
N ILE A 66 19.72 -6.38 9.54
CA ILE A 66 20.09 -6.98 10.83
C ILE A 66 19.69 -8.46 10.91
N ALA A 67 18.79 -8.90 10.02
CA ALA A 67 18.45 -10.29 9.82
C ALA A 67 17.99 -10.52 8.37
N THR A 68 18.19 -11.75 7.90
CA THR A 68 17.67 -12.23 6.61
C THR A 68 17.03 -13.60 6.82
N ALA A 69 15.97 -13.90 6.08
CA ALA A 69 15.28 -15.18 6.17
C ALA A 69 14.55 -15.51 4.87
N LYS A 70 13.84 -16.63 4.86
CA LYS A 70 12.83 -16.96 3.87
C LYS A 70 11.50 -17.25 4.55
N THR A 71 10.43 -16.95 3.83
CA THR A 71 9.10 -17.46 4.18
C THR A 71 9.03 -18.97 3.97
N ASP A 72 8.19 -19.65 4.74
CA ASP A 72 7.90 -21.07 4.59
C ASP A 72 6.96 -21.35 3.40
N VAL A 73 6.59 -22.62 3.23
CA VAL A 73 5.65 -23.08 2.18
C VAL A 73 4.25 -22.45 2.26
N TYR A 74 3.88 -21.87 3.41
CA TYR A 74 2.62 -21.16 3.62
C TYR A 74 2.79 -19.64 3.53
N GLY A 75 3.97 -19.14 3.17
CA GLY A 75 4.30 -17.72 3.11
C GLY A 75 4.51 -17.09 4.49
N SER A 76 4.62 -17.88 5.55
CA SER A 76 4.77 -17.40 6.93
C SER A 76 6.24 -17.30 7.31
N PHE A 77 6.56 -16.47 8.31
CA PHE A 77 7.91 -16.38 8.87
C PHE A 77 7.85 -16.05 10.36
N SER A 78 8.87 -16.48 11.10
CA SER A 78 9.16 -16.04 12.45
C SER A 78 10.67 -15.91 12.63
N ILE A 79 11.11 -14.76 13.11
CA ILE A 79 12.52 -14.39 13.20
C ILE A 79 12.79 -13.90 14.63
N PRO A 80 13.59 -14.64 15.43
CA PRO A 80 13.94 -14.21 16.77
C PRO A 80 14.82 -12.96 16.69
N ILE A 81 14.38 -11.89 17.34
CA ILE A 81 15.09 -10.61 17.33
C ILE A 81 14.79 -9.82 18.59
N SER A 82 15.80 -9.15 19.12
CA SER A 82 15.65 -8.38 20.36
C SER A 82 16.15 -6.96 20.20
N GLY A 83 15.51 -6.06 20.95
CA GLY A 83 15.86 -4.64 21.01
C GLY A 83 14.64 -3.74 20.91
N ASP A 84 14.87 -2.45 21.07
CA ASP A 84 13.86 -1.44 20.80
C ASP A 84 13.74 -1.26 19.28
N GLY A 85 12.59 -1.66 18.73
CA GLY A 85 12.16 -1.33 17.37
C GLY A 85 11.82 0.15 17.21
N PRO A 86 11.16 0.56 16.11
CA PRO A 86 10.50 -0.31 15.14
C PRO A 86 11.45 -0.96 14.15
N PHE A 87 11.04 -2.11 13.62
CA PHE A 87 11.75 -2.83 12.55
C PHE A 87 11.00 -2.68 11.24
N LYS A 88 11.73 -2.53 10.13
CA LYS A 88 11.16 -2.67 8.80
C LYS A 88 11.46 -4.06 8.27
N VAL A 89 10.43 -4.77 7.84
CA VAL A 89 10.55 -6.03 7.14
C VAL A 89 10.30 -5.78 5.66
N VAL A 90 11.15 -6.34 4.82
CA VAL A 90 11.09 -6.23 3.36
C VAL A 90 11.07 -7.64 2.79
N VAL A 91 10.13 -7.94 1.91
CA VAL A 91 10.05 -9.21 1.19
C VAL A 91 10.19 -8.92 -0.31
N GLU A 92 11.04 -9.70 -0.99
CA GLU A 92 11.25 -9.60 -2.44
C GLU A 92 10.90 -10.92 -3.13
N GLY A 93 9.81 -10.90 -3.89
CA GLY A 93 9.31 -12.01 -4.70
C GLY A 93 10.09 -12.23 -5.99
N ALA A 94 9.88 -13.39 -6.64
CA ALA A 94 10.66 -13.90 -7.77
C ALA A 94 10.60 -13.09 -9.09
N GLU A 95 9.98 -11.91 -9.12
CA GLU A 95 9.78 -11.11 -10.32
C GLU A 95 10.03 -9.60 -10.07
N GLY A 96 10.79 -9.28 -9.01
CA GLY A 96 11.02 -7.89 -8.59
C GLY A 96 9.83 -7.25 -7.85
N HIS A 97 8.83 -8.05 -7.46
CA HIS A 97 7.75 -7.61 -6.59
C HIS A 97 8.28 -7.45 -5.16
N ARG A 98 8.10 -6.25 -4.60
CA ARG A 98 8.61 -5.89 -3.28
C ARG A 98 7.48 -5.43 -2.38
N ALA A 99 7.43 -5.97 -1.17
CA ALA A 99 6.52 -5.54 -0.11
C ALA A 99 7.32 -5.15 1.12
N GLU A 100 6.88 -4.11 1.83
CA GLU A 100 7.49 -3.68 3.08
C GLU A 100 6.43 -3.42 4.15
N GLY A 101 6.81 -3.66 5.41
CA GLY A 101 5.94 -3.51 6.56
C GLY A 101 6.72 -3.14 7.81
N ILE A 102 6.12 -2.32 8.68
CA ILE A 102 6.72 -1.92 9.95
C ILE A 102 6.23 -2.84 11.06
N ALA A 103 7.15 -3.57 11.68
CA ALA A 103 6.92 -4.37 12.87
C ALA A 103 7.34 -3.56 14.11
N ASP A 104 6.37 -2.91 14.75
CA ASP A 104 6.56 -2.20 16.02
C ASP A 104 6.12 -3.07 17.20
N ASN A 105 6.67 -2.81 18.39
CA ASN A 105 6.44 -3.63 19.58
C ASN A 105 4.99 -3.50 20.07
N VAL A 106 4.17 -4.51 19.76
CA VAL A 106 2.74 -4.54 20.10
C VAL A 106 2.50 -4.70 21.61
N VAL A 107 3.41 -5.37 22.32
CA VAL A 107 3.35 -5.57 23.77
C VAL A 107 3.66 -4.26 24.50
N LYS A 108 4.70 -3.54 24.08
CA LYS A 108 5.03 -2.21 24.62
C LYS A 108 3.91 -1.20 24.37
N ARG A 109 3.26 -1.25 23.21
CA ARG A 109 2.06 -0.44 22.92
C ARG A 109 0.87 -0.79 23.81
N THR A 110 0.71 -2.07 24.19
CA THR A 110 -0.41 -2.52 25.03
C THR A 110 -0.15 -2.33 26.53
N LEU A 111 1.10 -2.47 26.99
CA LEU A 111 1.51 -2.14 28.36
C LEU A 111 1.62 -0.63 28.59
N GLY A 112 1.98 0.13 27.54
CA GLY A 112 1.91 1.60 27.52
C GLY A 112 0.49 2.14 27.56
N ARG A 113 -0.55 1.31 27.37
CA ARG A 113 -1.97 1.68 27.63
C ARG A 113 -2.31 1.77 29.13
N ALA A 114 -1.34 2.05 29.99
CA ALA A 114 -1.59 2.83 31.21
C ALA A 114 -1.60 4.35 30.93
N GLU A 115 -1.40 4.79 29.68
CA GLU A 115 -1.54 6.17 29.18
C GLU A 115 -2.82 6.34 28.32
N PHE A 116 -4.00 5.99 28.84
CA PHE A 116 -5.27 6.20 28.13
C PHE A 116 -5.70 7.69 28.00
N GLU A 117 -4.91 8.66 28.47
CA GLU A 117 -5.28 10.09 28.44
C GLU A 117 -4.88 10.82 27.15
N VAL A 118 -3.82 10.40 26.44
CA VAL A 118 -3.26 11.17 25.30
C VAL A 118 -3.98 10.88 23.96
N LEU A 119 -4.65 9.73 23.84
CA LEU A 119 -5.30 9.30 22.58
C LEU A 119 -6.53 10.14 22.17
N ARG A 120 -6.99 11.06 23.01
CA ARG A 120 -8.12 11.95 22.69
C ARG A 120 -7.72 13.15 21.83
N GLU A 121 -6.44 13.53 21.78
CA GLU A 121 -6.04 14.81 21.17
C GLU A 121 -5.80 14.70 19.65
N ASP A 122 -5.25 13.58 19.15
CA ASP A 122 -4.86 13.44 17.74
C ASP A 122 -6.03 13.12 16.77
N ILE A 123 -7.15 12.57 17.26
CA ILE A 123 -8.31 12.23 16.41
C ILE A 123 -8.97 13.49 15.81
N GLN A 124 -8.81 14.66 16.43
CA GLN A 124 -9.44 15.88 15.94
C GLN A 124 -8.68 16.56 14.78
N LYS A 125 -7.39 16.28 14.57
CA LYS A 125 -6.60 17.02 13.56
C LYS A 125 -6.53 16.40 12.17
N LEU A 126 -6.88 15.13 11.98
CA LEU A 126 -6.77 14.48 10.67
C LEU A 126 -8.10 14.11 9.99
N LYS A 127 -9.25 14.30 10.65
CA LYS A 127 -10.54 13.86 10.11
C LYS A 127 -11.24 14.85 9.17
N HIS A 128 -10.69 16.05 8.95
CA HIS A 128 -11.41 17.12 8.24
C HIS A 128 -10.92 17.42 6.80
N LYS A 129 -9.75 16.93 6.37
CA LYS A 129 -9.21 17.31 5.04
C LYS A 129 -9.51 16.36 3.88
N ILE A 130 -9.84 15.10 4.14
CA ILE A 130 -10.02 14.11 3.06
C ILE A 130 -11.49 14.04 2.61
N TYR A 131 -12.46 14.13 3.51
CA TYR A 131 -13.89 14.04 3.17
C TYR A 131 -14.42 15.21 2.32
N LEU A 132 -13.85 16.40 2.46
CA LEU A 132 -14.37 17.61 1.82
C LEU A 132 -14.07 17.64 0.31
N HIS A 133 -12.91 17.14 -0.11
CA HIS A 133 -12.51 17.12 -1.52
C HIS A 133 -13.28 16.06 -2.32
N ASP A 134 -13.44 14.86 -1.76
CA ASP A 134 -14.10 13.75 -2.47
C ASP A 134 -15.61 14.00 -2.67
N LEU A 135 -16.25 14.69 -1.71
CA LEU A 135 -17.66 15.08 -1.84
C LEU A 135 -17.86 16.17 -2.91
N ILE A 136 -17.02 17.20 -2.91
CA ILE A 136 -17.13 18.33 -3.87
C ILE A 136 -16.76 17.87 -5.28
N GLY A 137 -15.71 17.05 -5.42
CA GLY A 137 -15.28 16.49 -6.71
C GLY A 137 -16.35 15.59 -7.35
N GLY A 138 -16.99 14.71 -6.55
CA GLY A 138 -18.08 13.86 -7.02
C GLY A 138 -19.30 14.65 -7.48
N ILE A 139 -19.70 15.68 -6.73
CA ILE A 139 -20.82 16.56 -7.09
C ILE A 139 -20.51 17.31 -8.40
N GLY A 140 -19.29 17.86 -8.54
CA GLY A 140 -18.87 18.56 -9.75
C GLY A 140 -18.92 17.69 -11.02
N TYR A 141 -18.56 16.41 -10.91
CA TYR A 141 -18.61 15.46 -12.03
C TYR A 141 -20.05 15.21 -12.51
N ILE A 142 -21.00 15.03 -11.58
CA ILE A 142 -22.42 14.78 -11.91
C ILE A 142 -23.03 15.97 -12.65
N PHE A 143 -22.84 17.18 -12.11
CA PHE A 143 -23.36 18.40 -12.73
C PHE A 143 -22.67 18.71 -14.06
N GLY A 144 -21.36 18.46 -14.16
CA GLY A 144 -20.60 18.65 -15.40
C GLY A 144 -21.09 17.73 -16.53
N LEU A 145 -21.29 16.44 -16.23
CA LEU A 145 -21.78 15.49 -17.23
C LEU A 145 -23.20 15.84 -17.69
N PHE A 146 -24.07 16.23 -16.76
CA PHE A 146 -25.44 16.62 -17.08
C PHE A 146 -25.49 17.91 -17.92
N GLY A 147 -24.64 18.89 -17.62
CA GLY A 147 -24.49 20.13 -18.40
C GLY A 147 -24.04 19.85 -19.83
N ILE A 148 -23.09 18.94 -20.02
CA ILE A 148 -22.62 18.55 -21.37
C ILE A 148 -23.75 17.85 -22.14
N VAL A 149 -24.46 16.90 -21.52
CA VAL A 149 -25.56 16.17 -22.17
C VAL A 149 -26.68 17.11 -22.59
N THR A 150 -27.09 18.02 -21.72
CA THR A 150 -28.14 19.01 -22.02
C THR A 150 -27.72 19.97 -23.12
N LEU A 151 -26.47 20.44 -23.15
CA LEU A 151 -25.94 21.29 -24.23
C LEU A 151 -25.95 20.57 -25.58
N LEU A 152 -25.55 19.29 -25.61
CA LEU A 152 -25.55 18.48 -26.82
C LEU A 152 -26.99 18.20 -27.32
N LYS A 153 -27.93 17.97 -26.41
CA LYS A 153 -29.35 17.79 -26.74
C LYS A 153 -29.98 19.09 -27.27
N ALA A 154 -29.68 20.23 -26.64
CA ALA A 154 -30.15 21.55 -27.08
C ALA A 154 -29.59 21.96 -28.46
N ARG A 155 -28.41 21.46 -28.85
CA ARG A 155 -27.86 21.64 -30.19
C ARG A 155 -28.52 20.75 -31.25
N LYS A 156 -29.11 19.63 -30.85
CA LYS A 156 -29.82 18.71 -31.75
C LYS A 156 -31.25 19.16 -32.04
N ASP A 157 -31.89 19.86 -31.10
CA ASP A 157 -33.25 20.42 -31.29
C ASP A 157 -33.27 21.74 -32.08
N LYS A 158 -32.11 22.26 -32.49
CA LYS A 158 -31.96 23.52 -33.26
C LYS A 158 -31.47 23.32 -34.70
N SER A 159 -31.53 22.08 -35.20
CA SER A 159 -31.29 21.69 -36.60
C SER A 159 -32.51 20.93 -37.13
#